data_AF-A0A6J4LKM8-F1
#
_entry.id   AF-A0A6J4LKM8-F1
#
_cell.length_a   1.000
_cell.length_b   1.000
_cell.length_c   1.000
_cell.angle_alpha   90.00
_cell.angle_beta   90.00
_cell.angle_gamma   90.00
#
_symmetry.space_group_name_H-M   'P 1'
#
loop_
_entity.id
_entity.type
_entity.pdbx_description
1 polymer ?
#
loop_
_entity_poly.entity_id
_entity_poly.type
_entity_poly.pdbx_seq_one_letter_code
_entity_poly.pdbx_strand_id
1 'polypeptide(L)' 'ALTDSEWAKYLHIRANPKGWLAERWVHFAGCGRWFNLWRNTITHEIGPAYLPFTTQPKAPGNIGREGSNA' A
#
# COMPACT_ATOMS: atom_id res chain seq x y z
N ALA A 1 -25.55 2.81 -11.71
CA ALA A 1 -24.94 1.54 -12.14
C ALA A 1 -23.57 1.85 -12.74
N LEU A 2 -22.61 0.91 -12.69
CA LEU A 2 -21.29 1.07 -13.32
C LEU A 2 -21.33 0.63 -14.78
N THR A 3 -20.48 1.22 -15.61
CA THR A 3 -20.16 0.73 -16.96
C THR A 3 -19.27 -0.51 -16.90
N ASP A 4 -19.23 -1.30 -17.98
CA ASP A 4 -18.33 -2.45 -18.09
C ASP A 4 -16.86 -2.06 -17.91
N SER A 5 -16.45 -0.90 -18.41
CA SER A 5 -15.07 -0.39 -18.23
C SER A 5 -14.76 -0.09 -16.76
N GLU A 6 -15.69 0.54 -16.04
CA GLU A 6 -15.52 0.79 -14.60
C GLU A 6 -15.50 -0.51 -13.81
N TRP A 7 -16.33 -1.47 -14.20
CA TRP A 7 -16.37 -2.80 -13.59
C TRP A 7 -15.07 -3.58 -13.83
N ALA A 8 -14.56 -3.58 -15.07
CA ALA A 8 -13.28 -4.20 -15.42
C ALA A 8 -12.12 -3.58 -14.63
N LYS A 9 -12.10 -2.25 -14.46
CA LYS A 9 -11.11 -1.57 -13.61
C LYS A 9 -11.20 -2.04 -12.15
N TYR A 10 -12.40 -2.15 -11.61
CA TYR A 10 -12.62 -2.64 -10.26
C TYR A 10 -12.16 -4.10 -10.08
N LEU A 11 -12.40 -4.98 -11.05
CA LEU A 11 -12.01 -6.39 -10.93
C LEU A 11 -10.51 -6.62 -11.14
N HIS A 12 -9.89 -5.92 -12.09
CA HIS A 12 -8.58 -6.32 -12.62
C HIS A 12 -7.45 -5.30 -12.40
N ILE A 13 -7.76 -4.04 -12.09
CA ILE A 13 -6.74 -2.98 -12.04
C ILE A 13 -6.46 -2.54 -10.60
N ARG A 14 -5.19 -2.59 -10.18
CA ARG A 14 -4.70 -2.11 -8.88
C ARG A 14 -3.42 -1.29 -9.08
N ALA A 15 -3.16 -0.35 -8.16
CA ALA A 15 -1.92 0.39 -8.16
C ALA A 15 -0.74 -0.55 -7.84
N ASN A 16 0.37 -0.40 -8.57
CA ASN A 16 1.62 -1.13 -8.35
C ASN A 16 2.83 -0.17 -8.36
N PRO A 17 2.92 0.78 -7.40
CA PRO A 17 4.01 1.73 -7.35
C PRO A 17 5.32 1.04 -6.95
N LYS A 18 6.40 1.48 -7.58
CA LYS A 18 7.77 1.17 -7.17
C LYS A 18 8.15 2.08 -6.01
N GLY A 19 8.50 1.51 -4.86
CA GLY A 19 8.76 2.24 -3.60
C GLY A 19 7.66 1.99 -2.58
N TRP A 20 7.31 2.99 -1.77
CA TRP A 20 6.29 2.85 -0.73
C TRP A 20 4.89 2.56 -1.30
N LEU A 21 4.35 1.39 -0.96
CA LEU A 21 2.99 0.94 -1.27
C LEU A 21 2.21 0.72 0.02
N ALA A 22 0.98 1.24 0.06
CA ALA A 22 0.03 0.91 1.11
C ALA A 22 -0.66 -0.42 0.77
N GLU A 23 -0.36 -1.46 1.55
CA GLU A 23 -0.80 -2.82 1.32
C GLU A 23 -1.76 -3.28 2.41
N ARG A 24 -2.52 -4.34 2.11
CA ARG A 24 -3.42 -5.00 3.07
C ARG A 24 -2.91 -6.39 3.39
N TRP A 25 -2.80 -6.68 4.67
CA TRP A 25 -2.26 -7.93 5.19
C TRP A 25 -3.29 -8.58 6.12
N VAL A 26 -3.29 -9.91 6.17
CA VAL A 26 -4.13 -10.69 7.09
C VAL A 26 -3.23 -11.54 7.97
N HIS A 27 -3.44 -11.47 9.29
CA HIS A 27 -2.69 -12.30 10.23
C HIS A 27 -3.28 -13.71 10.30
N PHE A 28 -3.15 -14.45 9.20
CA PHE A 28 -3.82 -15.74 9.01
C PHE A 28 -3.41 -16.78 10.06
N ALA A 29 -2.12 -16.86 10.39
CA ALA A 29 -1.60 -17.78 11.40
C ALA A 29 -1.87 -17.34 12.86
N GLY A 30 -2.64 -16.27 13.06
CA GLY A 30 -2.93 -15.72 14.38
C GLY A 30 -4.38 -15.27 14.47
N CYS A 31 -4.59 -13.96 14.67
CA CYS A 31 -5.91 -13.43 14.99
C CYS A 31 -6.90 -13.37 13.80
N GLY A 32 -6.48 -13.72 12.59
CA GLY A 32 -7.32 -13.68 11.39
C GLY A 32 -7.77 -12.27 10.96
N ARG A 33 -7.24 -11.23 11.60
CA ARG A 33 -7.63 -9.84 11.34
C ARG A 33 -6.87 -9.26 10.17
N TRP A 34 -7.58 -8.44 9.41
CA TRP A 34 -7.00 -7.58 8.37
C TRP A 34 -6.46 -6.30 8.97
N PHE A 35 -5.33 -5.84 8.43
CA PHE A 35 -4.75 -4.54 8.71
C PHE A 35 -4.03 -4.02 7.47
N ASN A 36 -3.76 -2.72 7.46
CA ASN A 36 -3.04 -2.08 6.37
C ASN A 36 -1.65 -1.65 6.88
N LEU A 37 -0.69 -1.54 5.98
CA LEU A 37 0.65 -1.04 6.30
C LEU A 37 1.33 -0.43 5.08
N TRP A 38 2.32 0.41 5.32
CA TRP A 38 3.26 0.82 4.27
C TRP A 38 4.39 -0.18 4.13
N ARG A 39 4.67 -0.64 2.91
CA ARG A 39 5.85 -1.45 2.60
C ARG A 39 6.57 -0.85 1.42
N ASN A 40 7.88 -0.74 1.51
CA ASN A 40 8.69 -0.41 0.35
C ASN A 40 8.83 -1.65 -0.55
N THR A 41 8.33 -1.58 -1.78
CA THR A 41 8.33 -2.71 -2.73
C THR A 41 9.72 -3.05 -3.28
N ILE A 42 10.72 -2.19 -3.05
CA ILE A 42 12.12 -2.41 -3.44
C ILE A 42 12.92 -2.99 -2.26
N THR A 43 12.85 -2.36 -1.10
CA THR A 43 13.73 -2.67 0.05
C THR A 43 13.08 -3.62 1.06
N HIS A 44 11.76 -3.83 0.97
CA HIS A 44 10.95 -4.56 1.95
C HIS A 44 10.89 -3.92 3.35
N GLU A 45 11.35 -2.67 3.50
CA GLU A 45 11.14 -1.92 4.74
C GLU A 45 9.65 -1.80 5.06
N ILE A 46 9.33 -2.00 6.34
CA ILE A 46 7.98 -1.92 6.88
C ILE A 46 7.82 -0.56 7.56
N GLY A 47 6.85 0.22 7.09
CA GLY A 47 6.42 1.48 7.68
C GLY A 47 5.23 1.30 8.63
N PRO A 48 4.54 2.40 8.98
CA PRO A 48 3.42 2.38 9.91
C PRO A 48 2.29 1.44 9.48
N ALA A 49 1.80 0.64 10.43
CA ALA A 49 0.57 -0.15 10.30
C ALA A 49 -0.63 0.62 10.88
N TYR A 50 -1.81 0.35 10.33
CA TYR A 50 -3.06 1.00 10.72
C TYR A 50 -4.26 0.08 10.46
N LEU A 51 -5.37 0.35 11.17
CA LEU A 51 -6.58 -0.44 11.04
C LEU A 51 -7.28 -0.15 9.70
N PRO A 52 -8.01 -1.13 9.14
CA PRO A 52 -8.87 -0.86 8.00
C PRO A 52 -9.91 0.20 8.35
N PHE A 53 -10.29 1.01 7.37
CA PHE A 53 -11.29 2.08 7.51
C PHE A 53 -10.92 3.23 8.46
N THR A 54 -9.65 3.31 8.89
CA THR A 54 -9.11 4.50 9.56
C THR A 54 -8.30 5.36 8.60
N THR A 55 -7.95 6.58 9.02
CA THR A 55 -7.06 7.46 8.27
C THR A 55 -5.73 6.76 7.98
N GLN A 56 -5.35 6.72 6.70
CA GLN A 56 -4.05 6.22 6.28
C GLN A 56 -2.96 7.21 6.70
N PRO A 57 -1.92 6.76 7.41
CA PRO A 57 -0.78 7.60 7.74
C PRO A 57 -0.02 7.97 6.48
N LYS A 58 0.73 9.08 6.52
CA LYS A 58 1.65 9.45 5.43
C LYS A 58 2.66 8.33 5.20
N ALA A 59 3.02 8.12 3.93
CA ALA A 59 4.12 7.23 3.58
C ALA A 59 5.39 7.70 4.31
N PRO A 60 6.27 6.77 4.72
CA PRO A 60 7.61 7.15 5.16
C PRO A 60 8.32 7.95 4.06
N GLY A 61 9.15 8.92 4.47
CA GLY A 61 10.06 9.57 3.53
C GLY A 61 11.04 8.55 2.96
N ASN A 62 11.49 8.76 1.72
CA ASN A 62 12.59 7.96 1.19
C ASN A 62 13.86 8.31 1.99
N ILE A 63 14.36 7.38 2.80
CA ILE A 63 15.64 7.52 3.48
C ILE A 63 16.72 7.23 2.42
N GLY A 64 17.09 8.27 1.66
CA GLY A 64 18.09 8.26 0.57
C GLY A 64 17.45 8.45 -0.81
N ARG A 65 17.74 9.51 -1.59
CA ARG A 65 18.94 10.32 -1.71
C ARG A 65 18.60 11.82 -1.60
N GLU A 66 19.26 12.52 -0.69
CA GLU A 66 19.63 13.91 -0.98
C GLU A 66 20.55 13.87 -2.21
N GLY A 67 20.21 14.65 -3.24
CA GLY A 67 21.04 14.82 -4.43
C GLY A 67 20.66 13.94 -5.63
N SER A 68 19.67 14.38 -6.40
CA SER A 68 19.77 14.42 -7.86
C SER A 68 18.72 15.39 -8.41
N ASN A 69 19.08 16.68 -8.44
CA ASN A 69 18.57 17.56 -9.48
C ASN A 69 19.15 17.05 -10.81
N ALA A 70 18.27 16.59 -11.69
CA ALA A 70 18.45 16.57 -13.14
C ALA A 70 17.04 16.60 -13.77
#